data_AF-A0A2V5YAK2-F1
#
_entry.id   AF-A0A2V5YAK2-F1
#
_cell.length_a   1.000
_cell.length_b   1.000
_cell.length_c   1.000
_cell.angle_alpha   90.00
_cell.angle_beta   90.00
_cell.angle_gamma   90.00
#
_symmetry.space_group_name_H-M   'P 1'
#
loop_
_entity.id
_entity.type
_entity.pdbx_description
1 polymer ?
#
loop_
_entity_poly.entity_id
_entity_poly.type
_entity_poly.pdbx_seq_one_letter_code
_entity_poly.pdbx_strand_id
1 'polypeptide(L)'
;GYYFKAYSRPEVPYMLRLGAAPGFHEGVGELIALASSQVPYLQSRGVLPADFKPDKTAFLLDDALARSVPFIYFSCGTMPHWEADIYAHNLPPDQWNARWWKYVSDFQGIEPPSPRGEEFCDAATKTHINDNPAYYYNYAFATVFKFQLHDYIARKILHQPPQSCNYADNKEVGTWLNNILKRGGTEDWRKVLKEATGEDISTRAMMDYFKPLMSWLEEQNKGRQIGWD
;
A
#
# COMPACT_ATOMS: atom_id res chain seq x y z
N GLY A 1 -10.43 3.25 15.58
CA GLY A 1 -8.96 3.20 15.47
C GLY A 1 -8.30 4.41 16.12
N TYR A 2 -6.99 4.36 16.40
CA TYR A 2 -6.25 5.47 17.03
C TYR A 2 -6.23 6.75 16.19
N TYR A 3 -6.25 6.64 14.86
CA TYR A 3 -6.33 7.80 13.97
C TYR A 3 -7.60 8.63 14.23
N PHE A 4 -8.78 7.98 14.25
CA PHE A 4 -10.05 8.63 14.60
C PHE A 4 -9.97 9.37 15.94
N LYS A 5 -9.34 8.78 16.95
CA LYS A 5 -9.19 9.41 18.27
C LYS A 5 -8.28 10.65 18.20
N ALA A 6 -7.22 10.62 17.40
CA ALA A 6 -6.23 11.69 17.33
C ALA A 6 -6.82 13.03 16.81
N TYR A 7 -7.70 12.97 15.80
CA TYR A 7 -8.34 14.17 15.25
C TYR A 7 -9.76 14.42 15.81
N SER A 8 -10.32 13.54 16.63
CA SER A 8 -11.63 13.75 17.28
C SER A 8 -11.50 14.68 18.47
N ARG A 9 -11.15 15.94 18.20
CA ARG A 9 -10.88 16.98 19.20
C ARG A 9 -11.59 18.29 18.84
N PRO A 10 -11.85 19.19 19.81
CA PRO A 10 -12.58 20.44 19.56
C PRO A 10 -11.98 21.32 18.47
N GLU A 11 -10.66 21.28 18.31
CA GLU A 11 -9.90 22.10 17.35
C GLU A 11 -10.05 21.64 15.89
N VAL A 12 -10.56 20.41 15.67
CA VAL A 12 -10.84 19.88 14.33
C VAL A 12 -12.36 19.94 14.10
N PRO A 13 -12.84 20.83 13.20
CA PRO A 13 -14.25 20.91 12.86
C PRO A 13 -14.80 19.56 12.42
N TYR A 14 -16.07 19.28 12.72
CA TYR A 14 -16.69 17.98 12.39
C TYR A 14 -16.50 17.56 10.94
N MET A 15 -16.61 18.49 9.99
CA MET A 15 -16.42 18.24 8.56
C MET A 15 -14.98 17.91 8.16
N LEU A 16 -13.99 18.15 9.03
CA LEU A 16 -12.57 17.89 8.80
C LEU A 16 -12.05 16.72 9.66
N ARG A 17 -12.95 15.99 10.35
CA ARG A 17 -12.63 14.76 11.09
C ARG A 17 -12.54 13.54 10.17
N LEU A 18 -11.68 13.66 9.17
CA LEU A 18 -11.30 12.62 8.23
C LEU A 18 -9.76 12.58 8.12
N GLY A 19 -9.23 11.59 7.40
CA GLY A 19 -7.79 11.51 7.10
C GLY A 19 -7.33 12.69 6.24
N ALA A 20 -6.03 13.00 6.29
CA ALA A 20 -5.46 14.13 5.55
C ALA A 20 -5.60 13.96 4.02
N ALA A 21 -5.42 12.74 3.52
CA ALA A 21 -5.57 12.41 2.11
C ALA A 21 -6.47 11.18 1.89
N PRO A 22 -6.96 10.99 0.65
CA PRO A 22 -7.40 9.70 0.16
C PRO A 22 -6.33 8.63 0.47
N GLY A 23 -6.72 7.52 1.13
CA GLY A 23 -5.82 6.42 1.49
C GLY A 23 -4.98 6.61 2.76
N PHE A 24 -4.99 7.76 3.45
CA PHE A 24 -4.20 7.92 4.69
C PHE A 24 -4.66 7.01 5.83
N HIS A 25 -5.97 6.77 5.95
CA HIS A 25 -6.50 5.85 6.96
C HIS A 25 -5.98 4.42 6.74
N GLU A 26 -6.07 3.95 5.50
CA GLU A 26 -5.54 2.64 5.09
C GLU A 26 -4.02 2.59 5.26
N GLY A 27 -3.29 3.61 4.83
CA GLY A 27 -1.83 3.66 4.92
C GLY A 27 -1.31 3.58 6.36
N VAL A 28 -2.02 4.21 7.31
CA VAL A 28 -1.69 4.10 8.74
C VAL A 28 -2.05 2.71 9.30
N GLY A 29 -3.18 2.13 8.89
CA GLY A 29 -3.54 0.77 9.28
C GLY A 29 -2.49 -0.25 8.81
N GLU A 30 -2.15 -0.18 7.54
CA GLU A 30 -1.14 -1.02 6.89
C GLU A 30 0.27 -0.81 7.46
N LEU A 31 0.63 0.43 7.85
CA LEU A 31 1.89 0.72 8.52
C LEU A 31 2.01 -0.05 9.85
N ILE A 32 0.95 -0.05 10.66
CA ILE A 32 0.95 -0.77 11.94
C ILE A 32 0.89 -2.29 11.71
N ALA A 33 0.21 -2.75 10.66
CA ALA A 33 0.24 -4.16 10.26
C ALA A 33 1.66 -4.61 9.87
N LEU A 34 2.35 -3.83 9.03
CA LEU A 34 3.75 -4.06 8.65
C LEU A 34 4.67 -4.08 9.87
N ALA A 35 4.52 -3.11 10.79
CA ALA A 35 5.36 -3.03 11.98
C ALA A 35 5.13 -4.21 12.94
N SER A 36 3.88 -4.67 13.09
CA SER A 36 3.54 -5.77 13.99
C SER A 36 3.85 -7.16 13.41
N SER A 37 4.10 -7.27 12.10
CA SER A 37 4.57 -8.52 11.48
C SER A 37 6.09 -8.68 11.49
N GLN A 38 6.86 -7.66 11.87
CA GLN A 38 8.33 -7.73 11.92
C GLN A 38 8.82 -8.70 12.99
N VAL A 39 9.84 -9.49 12.67
CA VAL A 39 10.44 -10.48 13.60
C VAL A 39 10.87 -9.86 14.94
N PRO A 40 11.57 -8.71 14.98
CA PRO A 40 11.91 -8.06 16.24
C PRO A 40 10.70 -7.73 17.13
N TYR A 41 9.58 -7.34 16.55
CA TYR A 41 8.34 -7.10 17.30
C TYR A 41 7.80 -8.42 17.87
N LEU A 42 7.66 -9.44 17.02
CA LEU A 42 7.12 -10.74 17.43
C LEU A 42 7.95 -11.41 18.53
N GLN A 43 9.29 -11.30 18.47
CA GLN A 43 10.18 -11.76 19.54
C GLN A 43 9.99 -10.96 20.82
N SER A 44 9.89 -9.63 20.75
CA SER A 44 9.67 -8.76 21.92
C SER A 44 8.36 -9.03 22.66
N ARG A 45 7.36 -9.60 21.97
CA ARG A 45 6.05 -9.98 22.53
C ARG A 45 5.94 -11.48 22.85
N GLY A 46 7.01 -12.26 22.69
CA GLY A 46 7.04 -13.69 22.99
C GLY A 46 6.23 -14.56 22.03
N VAL A 47 5.87 -14.04 20.85
CA VAL A 47 5.18 -14.80 19.79
C VAL A 47 6.17 -15.72 19.06
N LEU A 48 7.39 -15.22 18.81
CA LEU A 48 8.49 -16.00 18.26
C LEU A 48 9.56 -16.25 19.33
N PRO A 49 10.26 -17.41 19.29
CA PRO A 49 11.43 -17.65 20.13
C PRO A 49 12.53 -16.59 19.94
N ALA A 50 13.26 -16.28 21.00
CA ALA A 50 14.33 -15.28 20.97
C ALA A 50 15.50 -15.67 20.04
N ASP A 51 15.69 -16.98 19.80
CA ASP A 51 16.70 -17.54 18.91
C ASP A 51 16.18 -17.84 17.50
N PHE A 52 14.93 -17.48 17.19
CA PHE A 52 14.36 -17.61 15.85
C PHE A 52 15.20 -16.84 14.82
N LYS A 53 15.57 -17.53 13.74
CA LYS A 53 16.35 -16.96 12.64
C LYS A 53 15.50 -16.96 11.37
N PRO A 54 14.96 -15.80 10.94
CA PRO A 54 14.18 -15.73 9.71
C PRO A 54 15.06 -15.92 8.48
N ASP A 55 14.51 -16.62 7.48
CA ASP A 55 14.97 -16.45 6.11
C ASP A 55 14.49 -15.08 5.62
N LYS A 56 15.44 -14.15 5.48
CA LYS A 56 15.17 -12.76 5.08
C LYS A 56 14.60 -12.68 3.66
N THR A 57 15.03 -13.56 2.77
CA THR A 57 14.55 -13.59 1.38
C THR A 57 13.12 -14.10 1.35
N ALA A 58 12.83 -15.21 2.05
CA ALA A 58 11.48 -15.75 2.13
C ALA A 58 10.51 -14.74 2.77
N PHE A 59 10.93 -14.03 3.81
CA PHE A 59 10.12 -12.99 4.44
C PHE A 59 9.82 -11.83 3.48
N LEU A 60 10.83 -11.31 2.79
CA LEU A 60 10.61 -10.23 1.82
C LEU A 60 9.76 -10.68 0.63
N LEU A 61 9.91 -11.94 0.18
CA LEU A 61 9.10 -12.52 -0.88
C LEU A 61 7.63 -12.64 -0.46
N ASP A 62 7.36 -13.14 0.75
CA ASP A 62 6.00 -13.17 1.33
C ASP A 62 5.41 -11.76 1.38
N ASP A 63 6.17 -10.79 1.89
CA ASP A 63 5.69 -9.41 2.03
C ASP A 63 5.43 -8.73 0.67
N ALA A 64 6.26 -9.03 -0.33
CA ALA A 64 6.06 -8.57 -1.69
C ALA A 64 4.78 -9.15 -2.30
N LEU A 65 4.60 -10.47 -2.24
CA LEU A 65 3.48 -11.18 -2.86
C LEU A 65 2.15 -10.91 -2.14
N ALA A 66 2.13 -10.99 -0.82
CA ALA A 66 0.91 -10.97 -0.04
C ALA A 66 0.35 -9.56 0.17
N ARG A 67 1.20 -8.52 0.20
CA ARG A 67 0.79 -7.21 0.75
C ARG A 67 1.11 -5.99 -0.11
N SER A 68 1.94 -6.12 -1.16
CA SER A 68 2.53 -4.92 -1.77
C SER A 68 2.59 -4.96 -3.29
N VAL A 69 3.43 -5.82 -3.88
CA VAL A 69 3.88 -5.64 -5.27
C VAL A 69 2.79 -5.98 -6.29
N PRO A 70 2.14 -7.17 -6.29
CA PRO A 70 1.08 -7.46 -7.28
C PRO A 70 -0.13 -6.54 -7.13
N PHE A 71 -0.48 -6.18 -5.90
CA PHE A 71 -1.68 -5.41 -5.60
C PHE A 71 -1.58 -3.95 -6.06
N ILE A 72 -0.37 -3.36 -6.12
CA ILE A 72 -0.22 -1.97 -6.56
C ILE A 72 -0.68 -1.80 -8.01
N TYR A 73 -0.31 -2.72 -8.90
CA TYR A 73 -0.72 -2.69 -10.31
C TYR A 73 -2.23 -2.87 -10.49
N PHE A 74 -2.85 -3.70 -9.67
CA PHE A 74 -4.31 -3.84 -9.66
C PHE A 74 -5.01 -2.57 -9.18
N SER A 75 -4.50 -1.96 -8.11
CA SER A 75 -5.13 -0.83 -7.42
C SER A 75 -4.92 0.52 -8.09
N CYS A 76 -3.80 0.77 -8.78
CA CYS A 76 -3.58 1.99 -9.55
C CYS A 76 -3.72 1.82 -11.07
N GLY A 77 -3.62 0.59 -11.59
CA GLY A 77 -3.73 0.29 -13.01
C GLY A 77 -5.12 -0.22 -13.36
N THR A 78 -5.34 -1.52 -13.19
CA THR A 78 -6.53 -2.22 -13.69
C THR A 78 -7.86 -1.58 -13.27
N MET A 79 -8.04 -1.37 -11.96
CA MET A 79 -9.31 -0.88 -11.43
C MET A 79 -9.60 0.58 -11.82
N PRO A 80 -8.72 1.56 -11.55
CA PRO A 80 -9.05 2.95 -11.82
C PRO A 80 -9.13 3.28 -13.31
N HIS A 81 -8.32 2.62 -14.16
CA HIS A 81 -8.38 2.85 -15.59
C HIS A 81 -9.69 2.31 -16.20
N TRP A 82 -10.14 1.12 -15.79
CA TRP A 82 -11.43 0.58 -16.24
C TRP A 82 -12.61 1.45 -15.79
N GLU A 83 -12.60 1.88 -14.52
CA GLU A 83 -13.63 2.79 -14.00
C GLU A 83 -13.60 4.15 -14.70
N ALA A 84 -12.43 4.72 -14.96
CA ALA A 84 -12.30 5.98 -15.70
C ALA A 84 -12.84 5.87 -17.14
N ASP A 85 -12.56 4.75 -17.81
CA ASP A 85 -13.06 4.49 -19.16
C ASP A 85 -14.60 4.54 -19.21
N ILE A 86 -15.27 3.95 -18.22
CA ILE A 86 -16.73 3.94 -18.13
C ILE A 86 -17.26 5.30 -17.68
N TYR A 87 -16.75 5.84 -16.58
CA TYR A 87 -17.33 7.02 -15.93
C TYR A 87 -17.00 8.34 -16.63
N ALA A 88 -15.83 8.43 -17.26
CA ALA A 88 -15.31 9.67 -17.83
C ALA A 88 -15.07 9.60 -19.34
N HIS A 89 -14.90 8.41 -19.93
CA HIS A 89 -14.57 8.26 -21.35
C HIS A 89 -15.65 7.57 -22.18
N ASN A 90 -16.83 7.33 -21.60
CA ASN A 90 -18.01 6.76 -22.27
C ASN A 90 -17.72 5.43 -22.99
N LEU A 91 -16.94 4.53 -22.37
CA LEU A 91 -16.73 3.18 -22.88
C LEU A 91 -18.09 2.48 -23.07
N PRO A 92 -18.41 2.01 -24.29
CA PRO A 92 -19.71 1.42 -24.54
C PRO A 92 -19.83 0.05 -23.86
N PRO A 93 -21.05 -0.34 -23.41
CA PRO A 93 -21.27 -1.59 -22.67
C PRO A 93 -20.82 -2.87 -23.39
N ASP A 94 -20.79 -2.86 -24.72
CA ASP A 94 -20.34 -3.98 -25.55
C ASP A 94 -18.80 -4.09 -25.65
N GLN A 95 -18.06 -3.34 -24.83
CA GLN A 95 -16.59 -3.39 -24.74
C GLN A 95 -16.10 -3.46 -23.28
N TRP A 96 -17.00 -3.56 -22.31
CA TRP A 96 -16.64 -3.48 -20.89
C TRP A 96 -15.75 -4.65 -20.47
N ASN A 97 -16.10 -5.86 -20.87
CA ASN A 97 -15.40 -7.05 -20.40
C ASN A 97 -14.07 -7.24 -21.14
N ALA A 98 -14.05 -6.99 -22.46
CA ALA A 98 -12.82 -6.96 -23.23
C ALA A 98 -11.84 -5.90 -22.71
N ARG A 99 -12.34 -4.69 -22.35
CA ARG A 99 -11.49 -3.64 -21.75
C ARG A 99 -10.93 -4.07 -20.39
N TRP A 100 -11.75 -4.70 -19.56
CA TRP A 100 -11.31 -5.24 -18.27
C TRP A 100 -10.15 -6.23 -18.44
N TRP A 101 -10.32 -7.24 -19.28
CA TRP A 101 -9.27 -8.26 -19.50
C TRP A 101 -8.04 -7.69 -20.20
N LYS A 102 -8.20 -6.68 -21.07
CA LYS A 102 -7.05 -5.93 -21.60
C LYS A 102 -6.24 -5.30 -20.47
N TYR A 103 -6.88 -4.61 -19.52
CA TYR A 103 -6.15 -3.99 -18.41
C TYR A 103 -5.60 -4.99 -17.39
N VAL A 104 -6.26 -6.12 -17.17
CA VAL A 104 -5.69 -7.22 -16.38
C VAL A 104 -4.40 -7.73 -17.03
N SER A 105 -4.39 -7.90 -18.36
CA SER A 105 -3.19 -8.28 -19.10
C SER A 105 -2.11 -7.20 -19.05
N ASP A 106 -2.43 -5.97 -19.46
CA ASP A 106 -1.47 -4.87 -19.59
C ASP A 106 -0.78 -4.55 -18.26
N PHE A 107 -1.53 -4.52 -17.15
CA PHE A 107 -0.99 -4.11 -15.84
C PHE A 107 -0.49 -5.28 -14.98
N GLN A 108 -1.01 -6.49 -15.16
CA GLN A 108 -0.71 -7.62 -14.27
C GLN A 108 -0.12 -8.85 -14.95
N GLY A 109 -0.17 -8.94 -16.28
CA GLY A 109 0.31 -10.11 -17.03
C GLY A 109 -0.52 -11.36 -16.79
N ILE A 110 -1.84 -11.19 -16.61
CA ILE A 110 -2.76 -12.29 -16.33
C ILE A 110 -3.76 -12.43 -17.48
N GLU A 111 -3.96 -13.65 -17.94
CA GLU A 111 -4.99 -14.02 -18.92
C GLU A 111 -6.14 -14.80 -18.26
N PRO A 112 -7.37 -14.71 -18.80
CA PRO A 112 -8.46 -15.53 -18.30
C PRO A 112 -8.26 -17.01 -18.68
N PRO A 113 -8.70 -17.96 -17.83
CA PRO A 113 -8.55 -19.41 -18.10
C PRO A 113 -9.41 -19.94 -19.26
N SER A 114 -10.30 -19.10 -19.81
CA SER A 114 -11.16 -19.40 -20.96
C SER A 114 -11.60 -18.09 -21.60
N PRO A 115 -12.05 -18.08 -22.87
CA PRO A 115 -12.59 -16.87 -23.50
C PRO A 115 -13.70 -16.23 -22.66
N ARG A 116 -13.65 -14.89 -22.53
CA ARG A 116 -14.61 -14.10 -21.75
C ARG A 116 -15.28 -13.10 -22.67
N GLY A 117 -16.51 -13.39 -23.11
CA GLY A 117 -17.29 -12.50 -23.96
C GLY A 117 -17.96 -11.36 -23.18
N GLU A 118 -18.75 -10.55 -23.89
CA GLU A 118 -19.46 -9.38 -23.32
C GLU A 118 -20.79 -9.75 -22.66
N GLU A 119 -21.16 -11.03 -22.64
CA GLU A 119 -22.22 -11.57 -21.78
C GLU A 119 -21.84 -11.52 -20.29
N PHE A 120 -20.57 -11.25 -19.97
CA PHE A 120 -20.05 -11.10 -18.61
C PHE A 120 -19.73 -9.64 -18.28
N CYS A 121 -19.58 -9.35 -16.98
CA CYS A 121 -19.02 -8.12 -16.48
C CYS A 121 -18.10 -8.46 -15.29
N ASP A 122 -16.89 -8.94 -15.60
CA ASP A 122 -16.00 -9.54 -14.59
C ASP A 122 -15.52 -8.54 -13.56
N ALA A 123 -15.31 -7.30 -13.99
CA ALA A 123 -15.04 -6.18 -13.11
C ALA A 123 -16.09 -6.05 -11.99
N ALA A 124 -17.39 -6.23 -12.30
CA ALA A 124 -18.48 -6.09 -11.34
C ALA A 124 -18.54 -7.22 -10.30
N THR A 125 -17.72 -8.27 -10.42
CA THR A 125 -17.54 -9.25 -9.34
C THR A 125 -16.66 -8.72 -8.21
N LYS A 126 -15.95 -7.61 -8.42
CA LYS A 126 -15.17 -6.92 -7.38
C LYS A 126 -16.05 -5.96 -6.61
N THR A 127 -16.14 -6.21 -5.31
CA THR A 127 -16.98 -5.47 -4.34
C THR A 127 -16.94 -3.96 -4.50
N HIS A 128 -15.76 -3.33 -4.62
CA HIS A 128 -15.71 -1.86 -4.71
C HIS A 128 -16.09 -1.29 -6.08
N ILE A 129 -16.21 -2.09 -7.14
CA ILE A 129 -16.84 -1.60 -8.37
C ILE A 129 -18.32 -1.32 -8.12
N ASN A 130 -18.99 -2.14 -7.30
CA ASN A 130 -20.43 -2.05 -7.12
C ASN A 130 -20.88 -1.38 -5.81
N ASP A 131 -20.02 -1.18 -4.81
CA ASP A 131 -20.39 -0.53 -3.54
C ASP A 131 -19.60 0.75 -3.20
N ASN A 132 -18.46 0.99 -3.83
CA ASN A 132 -17.60 2.14 -3.55
C ASN A 132 -16.78 2.53 -4.79
N PRO A 133 -17.45 3.03 -5.85
CA PRO A 133 -16.83 3.28 -7.14
C PRO A 133 -15.69 4.30 -7.05
N ALA A 134 -14.69 4.13 -7.90
CA ALA A 134 -13.46 4.90 -7.97
C ALA A 134 -12.64 4.89 -6.67
N TYR A 135 -12.74 3.85 -5.84
CA TYR A 135 -12.00 3.80 -4.57
C TYR A 135 -10.60 3.23 -4.69
N TYR A 136 -10.32 2.30 -5.61
CA TYR A 136 -9.12 1.45 -5.55
C TYR A 136 -7.79 2.20 -5.57
N TYR A 137 -7.71 3.38 -6.21
CA TYR A 137 -6.48 4.18 -6.23
C TYR A 137 -6.03 4.58 -4.81
N ASN A 138 -6.97 4.68 -3.84
CA ASN A 138 -6.65 4.94 -2.44
C ASN A 138 -5.68 3.91 -1.85
N TYR A 139 -5.79 2.64 -2.24
CA TYR A 139 -4.91 1.57 -1.77
C TYR A 139 -3.48 1.71 -2.31
N ALA A 140 -3.32 2.22 -3.54
CA ALA A 140 -2.01 2.50 -4.10
C ALA A 140 -1.32 3.64 -3.32
N PHE A 141 -2.04 4.74 -3.07
CA PHE A 141 -1.55 5.83 -2.21
C PHE A 141 -1.22 5.34 -0.80
N ALA A 142 -2.11 4.55 -0.19
CA ALA A 142 -1.88 3.93 1.12
C ALA A 142 -0.59 3.10 1.16
N THR A 143 -0.33 2.31 0.12
CA THR A 143 0.89 1.49 0.01
C THR A 143 2.15 2.35 -0.05
N VAL A 144 2.13 3.43 -0.83
CA VAL A 144 3.27 4.36 -0.92
C VAL A 144 3.48 5.10 0.40
N PHE A 145 2.40 5.61 1.02
CA PHE A 145 2.48 6.26 2.34
C PHE A 145 3.02 5.32 3.41
N LYS A 146 2.55 4.08 3.45
CA LYS A 146 3.04 3.04 4.37
C LYS A 146 4.56 2.94 4.31
N PHE A 147 5.13 2.71 3.13
CA PHE A 147 6.57 2.54 3.01
C PHE A 147 7.34 3.82 3.31
N GLN A 148 6.84 4.99 2.90
CA GLN A 148 7.49 6.28 3.16
C GLN A 148 7.53 6.62 4.66
N LEU A 149 6.41 6.44 5.37
CA LEU A 149 6.35 6.62 6.82
C LEU A 149 7.23 5.60 7.55
N HIS A 150 7.19 4.33 7.12
CA HIS A 150 7.99 3.24 7.69
C HIS A 150 9.49 3.49 7.55
N ASP A 151 9.95 3.93 6.38
CA ASP A 151 11.35 4.24 6.11
C ASP A 151 11.85 5.37 7.01
N TYR A 152 11.05 6.44 7.19
CA TYR A 152 11.38 7.52 8.10
C TYR A 152 11.48 7.04 9.55
N ILE A 153 10.47 6.33 10.04
CA ILE A 153 10.47 5.78 11.41
C ILE A 153 11.70 4.90 11.62
N ALA A 154 11.93 3.93 10.73
CA ALA A 154 13.02 2.97 10.87
C ALA A 154 14.39 3.67 10.87
N ARG A 155 14.66 4.55 9.89
CA ARG A 155 16.00 5.10 9.70
C ARG A 155 16.29 6.33 10.54
N LYS A 156 15.30 7.20 10.73
CA LYS A 156 15.50 8.53 11.35
C LYS A 156 15.18 8.53 12.84
N ILE A 157 14.21 7.74 13.28
CA ILE A 157 13.81 7.69 14.70
C ILE A 157 14.47 6.49 15.38
N LEU A 158 14.33 5.29 14.80
CA LEU A 158 14.81 4.05 15.42
C LEU A 158 16.28 3.75 15.12
N HIS A 159 16.82 4.33 14.05
CA HIS A 159 18.15 4.01 13.50
C HIS A 159 18.35 2.51 13.24
N GLN A 160 17.29 1.86 12.74
CA GLN A 160 17.21 0.43 12.43
C GLN A 160 16.98 0.20 10.93
N PRO A 161 17.31 -0.98 10.39
CA PRO A 161 16.95 -1.36 9.03
C PRO A 161 15.42 -1.43 8.87
N PRO A 162 14.84 -0.87 7.79
CA PRO A 162 13.40 -0.97 7.53
C PRO A 162 12.86 -2.40 7.49
N GLN A 163 13.64 -3.37 7.02
CA GLN A 163 13.24 -4.78 6.92
C GLN A 163 13.28 -5.52 8.26
N SER A 164 13.69 -4.86 9.35
CA SER A 164 13.88 -5.48 10.67
C SER A 164 13.94 -4.42 11.76
N CYS A 165 12.84 -3.69 11.97
CA CYS A 165 12.70 -2.70 13.03
C CYS A 165 11.54 -3.03 13.98
N ASN A 166 11.54 -2.40 15.16
CA ASN A 166 10.48 -2.57 16.16
C ASN A 166 10.05 -1.20 16.73
N TYR A 167 8.77 -0.89 16.61
CA TYR A 167 8.20 0.37 17.10
C TYR A 167 7.75 0.28 18.56
N ALA A 168 7.59 -0.93 19.07
CA ALA A 168 7.02 -1.19 20.38
C ALA A 168 7.72 -0.39 21.46
N ASP A 169 6.92 0.17 22.37
CA ASP A 169 7.38 0.86 23.57
C ASP A 169 8.25 2.11 23.28
N ASN A 170 8.29 2.57 22.03
CA ASN A 170 8.97 3.79 21.61
C ASN A 170 8.01 4.99 21.60
N LYS A 171 8.17 5.89 22.60
CA LYS A 171 7.35 7.09 22.74
C LYS A 171 7.60 8.13 21.65
N GLU A 172 8.80 8.18 21.09
CA GLU A 172 9.15 9.13 20.04
C GLU A 172 8.40 8.80 18.74
N VAL A 173 8.39 7.53 18.32
CA VAL A 173 7.58 7.04 17.18
C VAL A 173 6.10 7.37 17.39
N GLY A 174 5.56 7.09 18.57
CA GLY A 174 4.16 7.40 18.90
C GLY A 174 3.86 8.90 18.84
N THR A 175 4.77 9.74 19.33
CA THR A 175 4.64 11.20 19.30
C THR A 175 4.68 11.73 17.87
N TRP A 176 5.64 11.23 17.07
CA TRP A 176 5.79 11.61 15.67
C TRP A 176 4.55 11.21 14.85
N LEU A 177 4.06 9.97 14.98
CA LEU A 177 2.82 9.54 14.34
C LEU A 177 1.65 10.42 14.77
N ASN A 178 1.46 10.64 16.07
CA ASN A 178 0.35 11.45 16.56
C ASN A 178 0.38 12.90 16.02
N ASN A 179 1.57 13.47 15.76
CA ASN A 179 1.70 14.80 15.16
C ASN A 179 1.21 14.88 13.71
N ILE A 180 1.16 13.74 13.01
CA ILE A 180 0.54 13.59 11.70
C ILE A 180 -0.96 13.36 11.87
N LEU A 181 -1.33 12.36 12.68
CA LEU A 181 -2.72 11.89 12.80
C LEU A 181 -3.65 12.96 13.38
N LYS A 182 -3.19 13.78 14.33
CA LYS A 182 -4.03 14.78 15.00
C LYS A 182 -4.51 15.91 14.09
N ARG A 183 -3.89 16.09 12.92
CA ARG A 183 -4.23 17.14 11.95
C ARG A 183 -5.56 16.85 11.24
N GLY A 184 -5.95 15.57 11.11
CA GLY A 184 -7.15 15.20 10.34
C GLY A 184 -7.11 15.79 8.93
N GLY A 185 -8.24 16.32 8.45
CA GLY A 185 -8.37 16.99 7.15
C GLY A 185 -8.12 18.49 7.17
N THR A 186 -7.44 19.05 8.19
CA THR A 186 -7.30 20.53 8.32
C THR A 186 -6.17 21.14 7.49
N GLU A 187 -5.32 20.32 6.87
CA GLU A 187 -4.14 20.77 6.12
C GLU A 187 -3.97 19.97 4.82
N ASP A 188 -3.30 20.55 3.82
CA ASP A 188 -2.92 19.83 2.60
C ASP A 188 -2.02 18.65 2.94
N TRP A 189 -2.45 17.45 2.59
CA TRP A 189 -1.73 16.22 2.88
C TRP A 189 -0.32 16.18 2.29
N ARG A 190 -0.07 16.84 1.15
CA ARG A 190 1.27 16.89 0.54
C ARG A 190 2.24 17.61 1.46
N LYS A 191 1.77 18.73 2.03
CA LYS A 191 2.52 19.50 3.02
C LYS A 191 2.72 18.68 4.29
N VAL A 192 1.67 18.05 4.81
CA VAL A 192 1.77 17.22 6.03
C VAL A 192 2.80 16.08 5.84
N LEU A 193 2.76 15.38 4.71
CA LEU A 193 3.69 14.29 4.41
C LEU A 193 5.13 14.80 4.27
N LYS A 194 5.34 15.90 3.53
CA LYS A 194 6.66 16.49 3.32
C LYS A 194 7.26 17.02 4.61
N GLU A 195 6.48 17.65 5.47
CA GLU A 195 6.92 18.09 6.80
C GLU A 195 7.29 16.91 7.69
N ALA A 196 6.52 15.82 7.63
CA ALA A 196 6.76 14.64 8.46
C ALA A 196 7.99 13.84 8.02
N THR A 197 8.16 13.66 6.71
CA THR A 197 9.13 12.69 6.13
C THR A 197 10.33 13.37 5.46
N GLY A 198 10.22 14.65 5.12
CA GLY A 198 11.24 15.41 4.40
C GLY A 198 11.17 15.29 2.87
N GLU A 199 10.24 14.50 2.32
CA GLU A 199 10.09 14.31 0.88
C GLU A 199 8.62 14.36 0.44
N ASP A 200 8.39 14.74 -0.81
CA ASP A 200 7.08 14.59 -1.46
C ASP A 200 6.73 13.10 -1.60
N ILE A 201 5.49 12.78 -2.00
CA ILE A 201 5.10 11.38 -2.18
C ILE A 201 6.04 10.67 -3.18
N SER A 202 6.59 9.52 -2.78
CA SER A 202 7.62 8.84 -3.55
C SER A 202 7.60 7.33 -3.35
N THR A 203 7.77 6.58 -4.44
CA THR A 203 7.92 5.12 -4.40
C THR A 203 9.32 4.66 -3.96
N ARG A 204 10.27 5.60 -3.77
CA ARG A 204 11.65 5.33 -3.35
C ARG A 204 11.72 4.40 -2.14
N ALA A 205 10.98 4.73 -1.07
CA ALA A 205 11.01 3.95 0.17
C ALA A 205 10.58 2.50 -0.02
N MET A 206 9.58 2.25 -0.88
CA MET A 206 9.14 0.90 -1.24
C MET A 206 10.22 0.16 -2.04
N MET A 207 10.83 0.82 -3.02
CA MET A 207 11.92 0.25 -3.81
C MET A 207 13.13 -0.10 -2.93
N ASP A 208 13.51 0.79 -2.00
CA ASP A 208 14.60 0.56 -1.04
C ASP A 208 14.30 -0.60 -0.08
N TYR A 209 13.03 -0.73 0.35
CA TYR A 209 12.59 -1.83 1.20
C TYR A 209 12.76 -3.19 0.51
N PHE A 210 12.35 -3.31 -0.76
CA PHE A 210 12.43 -4.55 -1.53
C PHE A 210 13.74 -4.76 -2.29
N LYS A 211 14.69 -3.81 -2.24
CA LYS A 211 15.96 -3.90 -2.97
C LYS A 211 16.72 -5.22 -2.75
N PRO A 212 16.84 -5.78 -1.52
CA PRO A 212 17.51 -7.07 -1.33
C PRO A 212 16.80 -8.22 -2.07
N LEU A 213 15.46 -8.21 -2.09
CA LEU A 213 14.66 -9.19 -2.82
C LEU A 213 14.83 -9.02 -4.34
N MET A 214 14.83 -7.77 -4.83
CA MET A 214 15.04 -7.50 -6.25
C MET A 214 16.37 -8.08 -6.74
N SER A 215 17.47 -7.82 -6.01
CA SER A 215 18.78 -8.39 -6.35
C SER A 215 18.79 -9.92 -6.32
N TRP A 216 18.05 -10.55 -5.41
CA TRP A 216 17.90 -12.01 -5.39
C TRP A 216 17.09 -12.51 -6.60
N LEU A 217 15.99 -11.84 -6.96
CA LEU A 217 15.16 -12.19 -8.13
C LEU A 217 15.92 -12.03 -9.45
N GLU A 218 16.74 -10.99 -9.60
CA GLU A 218 17.62 -10.79 -10.76
C GLU A 218 18.57 -11.97 -10.95
N GLU A 219 19.15 -12.48 -9.85
CA GLU A 219 19.99 -13.69 -9.89
C GLU A 219 19.18 -14.93 -10.29
N GLN A 220 18.01 -15.14 -9.67
CA GLN A 220 17.18 -16.32 -9.95
C GLN A 220 16.61 -16.33 -11.38
N ASN A 221 16.46 -15.16 -11.99
CA ASN A 221 15.89 -15.01 -13.32
C ASN A 221 16.93 -14.87 -14.43
N LYS A 222 18.23 -15.08 -14.15
CA LYS A 222 19.25 -15.14 -15.20
C LYS A 222 18.89 -16.17 -16.26
N GLY A 223 18.88 -15.73 -17.52
CA GLY A 223 18.54 -16.57 -18.67
C GLY A 223 17.04 -16.78 -18.89
N ARG A 224 16.16 -16.12 -18.12
CA ARG A 224 14.71 -16.12 -18.34
C ARG A 224 14.27 -14.84 -19.05
N GLN A 225 13.20 -14.93 -19.83
CA GLN A 225 12.50 -13.75 -20.35
C GLN A 225 11.77 -13.06 -19.18
N ILE A 226 11.95 -11.74 -19.06
CA ILE A 226 11.26 -10.91 -18.06
C ILE A 226 10.19 -10.10 -18.78
N GLY A 227 8.96 -10.19 -18.28
CA GLY A 227 7.78 -9.58 -18.90
C GLY A 227 6.86 -10.63 -19.52
N TRP A 228 5.80 -10.14 -20.12
CA TRP A 228 4.78 -10.91 -20.83
C TRP A 228 4.45 -10.19 -22.14
N ASP A 229 3.87 -10.93 -23.08
CA ASP A 229 3.39 -10.42 -24.35
C ASP A 229 1.97 -9.84 -24.23
#